data_AF-A0A523HHV4-F1
#
_entry.id   AF-A0A523HHV4-F1
#
_cell.length_a   1.000
_cell.length_b   1.000
_cell.length_c   1.000
_cell.angle_alpha   90.00
_cell.angle_beta   90.00
_cell.angle_gamma   90.00
#
_symmetry.space_group_name_H-M   'P 1'
#
loop_
_entity.id
_entity.type
_entity.pdbx_description
1 polymer ?
#
loop_
_entity_poly.entity_id
_entity_poly.type
_entity_poly.pdbx_seq_one_letter_code
_entity_poly.pdbx_strand_id
1 'polypeptide(L)'
;MDLKSRAKWVEYSKAKDDMFAHTDIKQAPWYVVNADNKKRARLNCVRHLLSLIPYEDLTPASIELPPRHESRRYVRPPITDQTFVPDYY
;
A
#
# COMPACT_ATOMS: atom_id res chain seq x y z
N MET A 1 1.08 -17.56 18.15
CA MET A 1 0.43 -16.65 19.12
C MET A 1 1.30 -16.67 20.37
N ASP A 2 1.75 -15.50 20.83
CA ASP A 2 2.62 -15.42 22.01
C ASP A 2 1.83 -15.57 23.31
N LEU A 3 2.00 -16.70 23.99
CA LEU A 3 1.23 -17.07 25.19
C LEU A 3 1.55 -16.17 26.40
N LYS A 4 2.83 -15.82 26.59
CA LYS A 4 3.28 -14.93 27.67
C LYS A 4 2.70 -13.52 27.53
N SER A 5 2.64 -13.01 26.30
CA SER A 5 2.04 -11.71 26.01
C SER A 5 0.55 -11.71 26.31
N ARG A 6 -0.16 -12.77 25.93
CA ARG A 6 -1.60 -12.92 26.21
C ARG A 6 -1.91 -12.97 27.72
N ALA A 7 -1.09 -13.65 28.52
CA ALA A 7 -1.26 -13.68 29.98
C ALA A 7 -1.10 -12.28 30.62
N LYS A 8 -0.27 -11.41 30.03
CA LYS A 8 0.00 -10.05 30.48
C LYS A 8 -0.90 -9.00 29.84
N TRP A 9 -2.04 -9.39 29.25
CA TRP A 9 -2.95 -8.48 28.54
C TRP A 9 -3.29 -7.21 29.34
N VAL A 10 -3.61 -7.37 30.62
CA VAL A 10 -3.97 -6.26 31.51
C VAL A 10 -2.77 -5.33 31.77
N GLU A 11 -1.59 -5.89 31.99
CA GLU A 11 -0.35 -5.13 32.21
C GLU A 11 0.00 -4.29 30.98
N TYR A 12 -0.08 -4.87 29.78
CA TYR A 12 0.15 -4.15 28.53
C TYR A 12 -0.91 -3.07 28.28
N SER A 13 -2.17 -3.33 28.63
CA SER A 13 -3.24 -2.34 28.50
C SER A 13 -2.98 -1.13 29.39
N LYS A 14 -2.62 -1.37 30.66
CA LYS A 14 -2.27 -0.31 31.61
C LYS A 14 -1.04 0.48 31.15
N ALA A 15 0.02 -0.20 30.72
CA ALA A 15 1.23 0.47 30.23
C ALA A 15 0.95 1.35 29.00
N LYS A 16 0.05 0.92 28.09
CA LYS A 16 -0.38 1.70 26.93
C LYS A 16 -1.16 2.95 27.35
N ASP A 17 -2.05 2.83 28.33
CA ASP A 17 -2.82 3.97 28.85
C ASP A 17 -1.91 4.98 29.56
N ASP A 18 -0.96 4.51 30.38
CA ASP A 18 0.05 5.35 31.04
C ASP A 18 0.96 6.06 30.02
N MET A 19 1.35 5.38 28.94
CA MET A 19 2.12 5.97 27.84
C MET A 19 1.35 7.12 27.16
N PHE A 20 0.07 6.91 26.84
CA PHE A 20 -0.76 7.96 26.23
C PHE A 20 -0.94 9.15 27.17
N ALA A 21 -1.19 8.92 28.46
CA ALA A 21 -1.35 10.01 29.42
C ALA A 21 -0.15 10.97 29.50
N HIS A 22 1.07 10.47 29.27
CA HIS A 22 2.30 11.28 29.37
C HIS A 22 2.84 11.78 28.03
N THR A 23 2.56 11.08 26.93
CA THR A 23 3.22 11.36 25.63
C THR A 23 2.27 11.81 24.54
N ASP A 24 0.95 11.71 24.73
CA ASP A 24 -0.04 12.20 23.77
C ASP A 24 -0.25 13.71 23.94
N ILE A 25 0.46 14.49 23.13
CA ILE A 25 0.46 15.95 23.16
C ILE A 25 -0.01 16.51 21.81
N LYS A 26 -0.64 17.68 21.82
CA LYS A 26 -1.23 18.29 20.60
C LYS A 26 -0.24 18.46 19.44
N GLN A 27 1.04 18.68 19.75
CA GLN A 27 2.11 18.84 18.77
C GLN A 27 2.65 17.50 18.20
N ALA A 28 2.41 16.39 18.90
CA ALA A 28 2.83 15.05 18.53
C ALA A 28 1.78 14.02 19.00
N PRO A 29 0.59 14.03 18.37
CA PRO A 29 -0.52 13.20 18.82
C PRO A 29 -0.32 11.72 18.50
N TRP A 30 -0.83 10.85 19.37
CA TRP A 30 -0.95 9.42 19.09
C TRP A 30 -2.26 9.12 18.34
N TYR A 31 -2.16 8.33 17.25
CA TYR A 31 -3.33 7.89 16.49
C TYR A 31 -3.56 6.38 16.67
N VAL A 32 -4.75 6.01 17.16
CA VAL A 32 -5.13 4.60 17.38
C VAL A 32 -5.81 4.03 16.13
N VAL A 33 -5.33 2.88 15.65
CA VAL A 33 -5.88 2.21 14.46
C VAL A 33 -6.45 0.83 14.83
N ASN A 34 -7.73 0.60 14.56
CA ASN A 34 -8.37 -0.69 14.75
C ASN A 34 -7.85 -1.73 13.74
N ALA A 35 -7.16 -2.76 14.25
CA ALA A 35 -6.35 -3.67 13.44
C ALA A 35 -6.95 -5.07 13.21
N ASP A 36 -8.18 -5.34 13.68
CA ASP A 36 -8.83 -6.66 13.52
C ASP A 36 -8.94 -7.08 12.05
N ASN A 37 -9.30 -6.15 11.17
CA ASN A 37 -9.19 -6.33 9.72
C ASN A 37 -7.91 -5.68 9.20
N LYS A 38 -6.88 -6.51 8.97
CA LYS A 38 -5.55 -6.06 8.51
C LYS A 38 -5.59 -5.23 7.23
N LYS A 39 -6.44 -5.57 6.24
CA LYS A 39 -6.51 -4.82 4.98
C LYS A 39 -7.05 -3.42 5.21
N ARG A 40 -8.15 -3.30 5.96
CA ARG A 40 -8.77 -2.01 6.30
C ARG A 40 -7.84 -1.15 7.17
N ALA A 41 -7.18 -1.75 8.15
CA ALA A 41 -6.25 -1.05 9.03
C ALA A 41 -5.10 -0.39 8.25
N ARG A 42 -4.52 -1.11 7.29
CA ARG A 42 -3.44 -0.59 6.42
C ARG A 42 -3.94 0.57 5.57
N LEU A 43 -5.08 0.42 4.89
CA LEU A 43 -5.64 1.48 4.05
C LEU A 43 -5.96 2.74 4.85
N ASN A 44 -6.55 2.59 6.04
CA ASN A 44 -6.85 3.72 6.92
C ASN A 44 -5.59 4.42 7.42
N CYS A 45 -4.57 3.65 7.82
CA CYS A 45 -3.31 4.21 8.32
C CYS A 45 -2.60 5.01 7.23
N VAL A 46 -2.47 4.46 6.01
CA VAL A 46 -1.87 5.15 4.85
C VAL A 46 -2.68 6.41 4.49
N ARG A 47 -4.01 6.30 4.41
CA ARG A 47 -4.87 7.45 4.10
C ARG A 47 -4.73 8.57 5.13
N HIS A 48 -4.70 8.23 6.41
CA HIS A 48 -4.55 9.22 7.47
C HIS A 48 -3.19 9.91 7.39
N LEU A 49 -2.10 9.16 7.24
CA LEU A 49 -0.76 9.73 7.08
C LEU A 49 -0.68 10.70 5.90
N LEU A 50 -1.22 10.30 4.74
CA LEU A 50 -1.26 11.14 3.55
C LEU A 50 -2.12 12.40 3.75
N SER A 51 -3.17 12.35 4.58
CA SER A 51 -4.00 13.54 4.86
C SER A 51 -3.32 14.59 5.74
N LEU A 52 -2.26 14.23 6.44
CA LEU A 52 -1.53 15.15 7.33
C LEU A 52 -0.43 15.94 6.61
N ILE A 53 0.00 15.46 5.44
CA ILE A 53 1.10 16.05 4.68
C ILE A 53 0.51 16.64 3.41
N PRO A 54 0.68 17.93 3.12
CA PRO A 54 0.27 18.48 1.82
C PRO A 54 1.14 17.83 0.73
N TYR A 55 0.52 17.08 -0.16
CA TYR A 55 1.17 16.49 -1.32
C TYR A 55 0.34 16.76 -2.57
N GLU A 56 1.02 16.84 -3.71
CA GLU A 56 0.39 16.99 -5.02
C GLU A 56 0.38 15.65 -5.75
N ASP A 57 -0.59 15.50 -6.65
CA ASP A 57 -0.62 14.34 -7.52
C ASP A 57 0.50 14.47 -8.56
N LEU A 58 1.50 13.59 -8.44
CA LEU A 58 2.62 13.48 -9.36
C LEU A 58 2.34 12.48 -10.49
N THR A 59 1.11 11.95 -10.59
CA THR A 59 0.76 11.00 -11.65
C THR A 59 0.95 11.69 -13.01
N PRO A 60 1.90 11.21 -13.84
CA PRO A 60 2.11 11.82 -15.14
C PRO A 60 0.84 11.68 -15.98
N ALA A 61 0.55 12.72 -16.76
CA ALA A 61 -0.57 12.69 -17.68
C ALA A 61 -0.49 11.43 -18.57
N SER A 62 -1.65 10.86 -18.89
CA SER A 62 -1.72 9.71 -19.80
C SER A 62 -1.02 10.05 -21.10
N ILE A 63 0.05 9.33 -21.40
CA ILE A 63 0.77 9.49 -22.67
C ILE A 63 -0.08 8.82 -23.75
N GLU A 64 -0.61 9.63 -24.67
CA GLU A 64 -1.20 9.08 -25.89
C GLU A 64 -0.07 8.53 -26.76
N LEU A 65 -0.06 7.21 -26.95
CA LEU A 65 0.89 6.59 -27.85
C LEU A 65 0.58 7.04 -29.28
N PRO A 66 1.58 7.51 -30.04
CA PRO A 66 1.36 7.81 -31.45
C PRO A 66 0.87 6.55 -32.17
N PRO A 67 0.05 6.71 -33.23
CA PRO A 67 -0.37 5.57 -34.04
C PRO A 67 0.86 4.82 -34.54
N ARG A 68 0.78 3.48 -34.58
CA ARG A 68 1.88 2.65 -35.07
C ARG A 68 2.26 3.10 -36.47
N HIS A 69 3.54 3.39 -36.68
CA HIS A 69 4.05 3.66 -38.03
C HIS A 69 3.90 2.39 -38.87
N GLU A 70 3.15 2.46 -39.96
CA GLU A 70 3.08 1.40 -40.95
C GLU A 70 4.43 1.31 -41.67
N SER A 71 5.23 0.31 -41.32
CA SER A 71 6.49 0.03 -41.98
C SER A 71 6.22 -0.54 -43.38
N ARG A 72 6.24 0.30 -44.42
CA ARG A 72 6.04 -0.12 -45.82
C ARG A 72 7.01 -1.21 -46.33
N ARG A 73 8.12 -1.47 -45.63
CA ARG A 73 9.18 -2.42 -46.04
C ARG A 73 9.35 -3.63 -45.13
N TYR A 74 8.66 -3.68 -43.99
CA TYR A 74 8.82 -4.77 -43.03
C TYR A 74 7.54 -5.59 -42.98
N VAL A 75 7.64 -6.84 -43.40
CA VAL A 75 6.57 -7.84 -43.29
C VAL A 75 6.87 -8.66 -42.05
N ARG A 76 5.99 -8.60 -41.05
CA ARG A 76 6.10 -9.43 -39.86
C ARG A 76 5.97 -10.91 -40.29
N PRO A 77 6.89 -11.80 -39.89
CA PRO A 77 6.75 -13.23 -40.13
C PRO A 77 5.44 -13.78 -39.53
N PRO A 78 4.86 -14.83 -40.11
CA PRO A 78 3.70 -15.51 -39.54
C PRO A 78 3.93 -15.87 -38.07
N ILE A 79 2.90 -15.68 -37.24
CA ILE A 79 3.00 -15.97 -35.80
C ILE A 79 3.30 -17.46 -35.55
N THR A 80 2.93 -18.33 -36.49
CA THR A 80 3.16 -19.78 -36.47
C THR A 80 4.63 -20.16 -36.48
N ASP A 81 5.52 -19.30 -36.96
CA ASP A 81 6.95 -19.58 -37.04
C ASP A 81 7.66 -19.27 -35.71
N GLN A 82 6.95 -18.74 -34.73
CA GLN A 82 7.48 -18.38 -33.41
C GLN A 82 7.22 -19.51 -32.41
N THR A 83 8.26 -19.91 -31.69
CA THR A 83 8.12 -20.85 -30.58
C THR A 83 7.69 -20.11 -29.32
N PHE A 84 6.43 -20.22 -28.95
CA PHE A 84 5.89 -19.62 -27.72
C PHE A 84 6.14 -20.53 -26.51
N VAL A 85 6.38 -19.90 -25.36
CA VAL A 85 6.39 -20.60 -24.07
C VAL A 85 4.94 -21.01 -23.74
N PRO A 86 4.69 -22.21 -23.21
CA PRO A 86 3.34 -22.62 -22.84
C PRO A 86 2.75 -21.68 -21.79
N ASP A 87 1.51 -21.27 -21.99
CA ASP A 87 0.75 -20.49 -21.01
C ASP A 87 0.05 -21.44 -20.03
N TYR A 88 0.22 -21.19 -18.73
CA TYR A 88 -0.21 -22.10 -17.66
C TYR A 88 -1.27 -21.50 -16.73
N TYR A 89 -1.72 -20.26 -16.99
CA TYR A 89 -2.63 -19.52 -16.12
C TYR A 89 -3.87 -19.02 -16.86
#